data_AF-A0A7H4LVI7-F1
#
_entry.id   AF-A0A7H4LVI7-F1
#
_cell.length_a   1.000
_cell.length_b   1.000
_cell.length_c   1.000
_cell.angle_alpha   90.00
_cell.angle_beta   90.00
_cell.angle_gamma   90.00
#
_symmetry.space_group_name_H-M   'P 1'
#
loop_
_entity.id
_entity.type
_entity.pdbx_description
1 polymer ?
#
loop_
_entity_poly.entity_id
_entity_poly.type
_entity_poly.pdbx_seq_one_letter_code
_entity_poly.pdbx_strand_id
1 'polypeptide(L)' 'MIALNHFNQLSGEHAVAVLEPCVAISGWAAALAAGRPWRSRADLLSAARR' A
#
# COMPACT_ATOMS: atom_id res chain seq x y z
N MET A 1 12.45 2.11 -4.26
CA MET A 1 11.39 1.31 -4.92
C MET A 1 11.52 -0.13 -4.43
N ILE A 2 10.43 -0.76 -3.97
CA ILE A 2 10.45 -2.17 -3.49
C ILE A 2 9.55 -3.04 -4.37
N ALA A 3 9.80 -4.35 -4.39
CA ALA A 3 8.95 -5.31 -5.10
C ALA A 3 7.58 -5.45 -4.42
N LEU A 4 6.53 -5.73 -5.19
CA LEU A 4 5.17 -5.91 -4.66
C LEU A 4 5.11 -7.06 -3.64
N ASN A 5 5.83 -8.15 -3.90
CA ASN A 5 5.88 -9.29 -2.97
C ASN A 5 6.49 -8.87 -1.62
N HIS A 6 7.53 -8.03 -1.64
CA HIS A 6 8.12 -7.49 -0.42
C HIS A 6 7.13 -6.57 0.30
N PHE A 7 6.44 -5.66 -0.42
CA PHE A 7 5.40 -4.81 0.17
C PHE A 7 4.29 -5.63 0.84
N ASN A 8 3.86 -6.75 0.24
CA ASN A 8 2.86 -7.65 0.82
C ASN A 8 3.31 -8.32 2.14
N GLN A 9 4.61 -8.43 2.38
CA GLN A 9 5.18 -9.08 3.57
C GLN A 9 5.57 -8.12 4.70
N LEU A 10 5.54 -6.80 4.46
CA LEU A 10 5.84 -5.81 5.50
C LEU A 10 4.82 -5.90 6.66
N SER A 11 5.24 -5.52 7.86
CA SER A 11 4.28 -5.24 8.95
C SER A 11 3.33 -4.10 8.56
N GLY A 12 2.22 -3.96 9.27
CA GLY A 12 1.23 -2.89 9.02
C GLY A 12 1.87 -1.50 9.02
N GLU A 13 2.67 -1.21 10.05
CA GLU A 13 3.32 0.10 10.24
C GLU A 13 4.31 0.44 9.10
N HIS A 14 5.11 -0.53 8.66
CA HIS A 14 6.11 -0.32 7.62
C HIS A 14 5.45 -0.13 6.25
N ALA A 15 4.36 -0.84 5.98
CA ALA A 15 3.62 -0.64 4.75
C ALA A 15 2.93 0.72 4.68
N VAL A 16 2.39 1.21 5.79
CA VAL A 16 1.88 2.58 5.90
C VAL A 16 3.01 3.58 5.66
N ALA A 17 4.14 3.43 6.35
CA ALA A 17 5.28 4.35 6.21
C ALA A 17 5.83 4.44 4.77
N VAL A 18 5.78 3.35 4.00
CA VAL A 18 6.15 3.35 2.57
C VAL A 18 5.16 4.15 1.71
N LEU A 19 3.89 4.23 2.11
CA LEU A 19 2.81 4.91 1.40
C LEU A 19 2.61 6.37 1.82
N GLU A 20 2.96 6.75 3.06
CA GLU A 20 2.82 8.12 3.60
C GLU A 20 3.35 9.21 2.66
N PRO A 21 4.52 9.08 1.98
CA PRO A 21 5.02 10.13 1.11
C PRO A 21 4.23 10.31 -0.19
N CYS A 22 3.37 9.36 -0.56
CA CYS A 22 2.66 9.39 -1.84
C CYS A 22 1.51 10.40 -1.85
N VAL A 23 0.82 10.59 -0.72
CA VAL A 23 -0.35 11.46 -0.63
C VAL A 23 -0.68 11.82 0.83
N ALA A 24 -0.95 13.09 1.10
CA ALA A 24 -1.33 13.58 2.43
C ALA A 24 -2.85 13.49 2.68
N ILE A 25 -3.45 12.32 2.41
CA ILE A 25 -4.85 12.03 2.71
C ILE A 25 -4.92 11.08 3.91
N SER A 26 -5.50 11.57 5.00
CA SER A 26 -5.67 10.80 6.23
C SER A 26 -6.38 9.47 5.96
N GLY A 27 -5.78 8.37 6.42
CA GLY A 27 -6.35 7.03 6.31
C GLY A 27 -6.17 6.34 4.95
N TRP A 28 -5.73 7.04 3.90
CA TRP A 28 -5.50 6.41 2.58
C TRP A 28 -4.39 5.36 2.65
N ALA A 29 -3.25 5.71 3.24
CA ALA A 29 -2.11 4.79 3.38
C ALA A 29 -2.48 3.56 4.23
N ALA A 30 -3.22 3.77 5.32
CA ALA A 30 -3.71 2.71 6.18
C ALA A 30 -4.70 1.77 5.46
N ALA A 31 -5.66 2.32 4.71
CA ALA A 31 -6.62 1.53 3.93
C ALA A 31 -5.92 0.68 2.86
N LEU A 32 -4.98 1.26 2.12
CA LEU A 32 -4.25 0.55 1.08
C LEU A 32 -3.26 -0.49 1.64
N ALA A 33 -2.65 -0.21 2.79
CA ALA A 33 -1.83 -1.18 3.51
C ALA A 33 -2.66 -2.34 4.08
N ALA A 34 -3.89 -2.10 4.52
CA ALA A 34 -4.80 -3.13 5.03
C ALA A 34 -5.35 -4.05 3.92
N GLY A 35 -5.44 -3.58 2.67
CA GLY A 35 -5.89 -4.38 1.53
C GLY A 35 -4.88 -5.39 0.98
N ARG A 36 -3.66 -5.45 1.55
CA ARG A 36 -2.68 -6.49 1.23
C ARG A 36 -3.19 -7.87 1.67
N PRO A 37 -2.80 -8.96 0.99
CA PRO A 37 -1.85 -9.00 -0.12
C PRO A 37 -2.48 -8.62 -1.47
N TRP A 38 -1.77 -7.79 -2.24
CA TRP A 38 -2.16 -7.44 -3.60
C TRP A 38 -1.62 -8.46 -4.59
N ARG A 39 -2.50 -8.97 -5.46
CA ARG A 39 -2.14 -10.00 -6.45
C ARG A 39 -1.28 -9.45 -7.59
N SER A 40 -1.50 -8.20 -7.99
CA SER A 40 -0.72 -7.53 -9.03
C SER A 40 -0.56 -6.05 -8.72
N ARG A 41 0.40 -5.40 -9.40
CA ARG A 41 0.56 -3.95 -9.32
C ARG A 41 -0.68 -3.21 -9.84
N ALA A 42 -1.36 -3.78 -10.83
CA ALA A 42 -2.57 -3.21 -11.39
C ALA A 42 -3.71 -3.19 -10.35
N ASP A 43 -3.86 -4.26 -9.56
CA ASP A 43 -4.88 -4.34 -8.50
C ASP A 43 -4.61 -3.31 -7.38
N LEU A 44 -3.35 -3.21 -6.94
CA LEU A 44 -2.92 -2.18 -5.97
C LEU A 44 -3.28 -0.77 -6.48
N LEU A 45 -2.90 -0.44 -7.72
CA LEU A 45 -3.18 0.88 -8.30
C LEU A 45 -4.67 1.12 -8.55
N SER A 46 -5.46 0.06 -8.80
CA SER A 46 -6.91 0.15 -8.93
C SER A 46 -7.57 0.48 -7.60
N ALA A 47 -7.15 -0.17 -6.51
CA ALA A 47 -7.60 0.14 -5.16
C ALA A 47 -7.18 1.54 -4.70
N ALA A 48 -5.95 1.96 -5.03
CA ALA A 48 -5.40 3.27 -4.69
C ALA A 48 -6.16 4.48 -5.28
N ARG A 49 -6.95 4.26 -6.35
CA ARG A 49 -7.74 5.29 -7.05
C ARG A 49 -9.18 5.41 -6.55
N ARG A 50 -9.61 4.55 -5.64
CA ARG A 50 -10.93 4.60 -5.02
C ARG A 50 -10.88 5.49 -3.79
#